data_AF-A0A1K1LD80-F1
#
_entry.id   AF-A0A1K1LD80-F1
#
_cell.length_a   1.000
_cell.length_b   1.000
_cell.length_c   1.000
_cell.angle_alpha   90.00
_cell.angle_beta   90.00
_cell.angle_gamma   90.00
#
_symmetry.space_group_name_H-M   'P 1'
#
loop_
_entity.id
_entity.type
_entity.pdbx_description
1 polymer ?
#
loop_
_entity_poly.entity_id
_entity_poly.type
_entity_poly.pdbx_seq_one_letter_code
_entity_poly.pdbx_strand_id
1 'polypeptide(L)'
;MSNLPLVNVTAQINDQQGHACAGAVVRMRLCSPDKYQGLVVPREVTGTTDKTGRCVLRVFPNALGYEGSVYDVHISFPASGAGVCGSVPATAPMRTIRAKVFVPNADCNLMDIMDLAPREPLPAGSLLPEEVAGYAAQAAGSAEAARDQAEAAASTLAQVTASVQQAEAAKTAAQAAEGNANAQADRAQGLVDSVEGSISDFETSVTQRVEETAGRLVADATRCIREQEAVALEAIEQRSGEALDDMSRAVSDAQGSAIASITNAGQNAVHDITDARDNALEELREIAAEYEDDVLNLVERAESAAKKSSCSAAAATNSATKACQCAERAENAAQGLERYRDDALDAAQKAETSAACANADAQRAEAAADSAQKSADHAAGSALAAQKAAQAADASADDANLAAEQALAAQQAAASDLQAVKAERADVEKIATDVDQSILDVAVDLLTPQVVTEAVERATAEAEGHAAAAAQSAVQAKDSATESARQANYANVRADRAEKASDSAEDAAARAEGFAGKLEDSYTVQMAVAGLAEQFYTLSDRVTKLELRHVTEDPDWIEPEPQLPPEGVEIAPGVTVAPVTLVEPGATPPSNAALVAKFEEYTP
;
A
#
# COMPACT_ATOMS: atom_id res chain seq x y z
N MET A 1 -36.23 24.87 -36.85
CA MET A 1 -36.74 26.16 -37.38
C MET A 1 -37.67 25.83 -38.54
N SER A 2 -38.97 25.82 -38.29
CA SER A 2 -40.01 25.45 -39.26
C SER A 2 -40.27 26.63 -40.19
N ASN A 3 -40.13 26.45 -41.50
CA ASN A 3 -40.45 27.47 -42.49
C ASN A 3 -41.96 27.48 -42.78
N LEU A 4 -42.57 28.66 -42.89
CA LEU A 4 -43.95 28.79 -43.38
C LEU A 4 -44.08 28.15 -44.77
N PRO A 5 -45.09 27.29 -45.01
CA PRO A 5 -45.34 26.74 -46.33
C PRO A 5 -45.81 27.88 -47.25
N LEU A 6 -45.17 28.04 -48.41
CA LEU A 6 -45.53 29.07 -49.38
C LEU A 6 -45.81 28.41 -50.72
N VAL A 7 -46.88 28.85 -51.39
CA VAL A 7 -47.28 28.43 -52.74
C VAL A 7 -47.09 29.57 -53.73
N ASN A 8 -46.90 29.22 -55.00
CA ASN A 8 -46.77 30.19 -56.09
C ASN A 8 -48.16 30.53 -56.65
N VAL A 9 -48.56 31.79 -56.51
CA VAL A 9 -49.72 32.35 -57.18
C VAL A 9 -49.25 33.10 -58.43
N THR A 10 -49.58 32.57 -59.61
CA THR A 10 -49.19 33.19 -60.89
C THR A 10 -50.29 34.10 -61.40
N ALA A 11 -49.98 35.39 -61.60
CA ALA A 11 -50.86 36.35 -62.26
C ALA A 11 -50.39 36.56 -63.72
N GLN A 12 -51.29 36.33 -64.68
CA GLN A 12 -51.09 36.68 -66.09
C GLN A 12 -52.03 37.83 -66.44
N ILE A 13 -51.46 38.98 -66.82
CA ILE A 13 -52.22 40.21 -67.05
C ILE A 13 -52.04 40.65 -68.50
N ASN A 14 -53.15 40.67 -69.23
CA ASN A 14 -53.23 41.12 -70.62
C ASN A 14 -54.20 42.30 -70.75
N ASP A 15 -54.02 43.13 -71.78
CA ASP A 15 -54.93 44.21 -72.14
C ASP A 15 -56.23 43.70 -72.81
N GLN A 16 -57.16 44.62 -73.08
CA GLN A 16 -58.43 44.29 -73.77
C GLN A 16 -58.24 43.75 -75.20
N GLN A 17 -57.05 43.90 -75.78
CA GLN A 17 -56.68 43.42 -77.11
C GLN A 17 -55.88 42.10 -77.05
N GLY A 18 -55.63 41.57 -75.84
CA GLY A 18 -54.89 40.33 -75.61
C GLY A 18 -53.37 40.49 -75.52
N HIS A 19 -52.83 41.71 -75.56
CA HIS A 19 -51.39 41.95 -75.40
C HIS A 19 -50.96 41.92 -73.94
N ALA A 20 -49.78 41.37 -73.66
CA ALA A 20 -49.20 41.33 -72.33
C ALA A 20 -48.98 42.73 -71.71
N CYS A 21 -49.42 42.92 -70.46
CA CYS A 21 -49.27 44.19 -69.75
C CYS A 21 -48.05 44.14 -68.80
N ALA A 22 -46.94 44.74 -69.22
CA ALA A 22 -45.75 44.88 -68.40
C ALA A 22 -45.88 46.03 -67.38
N GLY A 23 -45.36 45.83 -66.16
CA GLY A 23 -45.31 46.88 -65.12
C GLY A 23 -46.59 47.02 -64.28
N ALA A 24 -47.57 46.13 -64.41
CA ALA A 24 -48.73 46.09 -63.52
C ALA A 24 -48.32 45.57 -62.14
N VAL A 25 -48.79 46.21 -61.07
CA VAL A 25 -48.48 45.85 -59.69
C VAL A 25 -49.64 45.05 -59.10
N VAL A 26 -49.37 43.82 -58.68
CA VAL A 26 -50.30 42.91 -58.01
C VAL A 26 -49.95 42.87 -56.53
N ARG A 27 -50.88 43.30 -55.69
CA ARG A 27 -50.75 43.27 -54.22
C ARG A 27 -51.80 42.32 -53.66
N MET A 28 -51.38 41.32 -52.89
CA MET A 28 -52.26 40.41 -52.15
C MET A 28 -52.10 40.70 -50.67
N ARG A 29 -53.18 41.10 -49.99
CA ARG A 29 -53.16 41.41 -48.56
C ARG A 29 -54.19 40.60 -47.80
N LEU A 30 -53.80 39.90 -46.75
CA LEU A 30 -54.74 39.19 -45.89
C LEU A 30 -55.69 40.16 -45.17
N CYS A 31 -56.99 39.87 -45.25
CA CYS A 31 -58.07 40.66 -44.64
C CYS A 31 -57.97 40.65 -43.12
N SER A 32 -57.72 39.48 -42.52
CA SER A 32 -57.39 39.24 -41.12
C SER A 32 -55.92 38.78 -40.99
N PRO A 33 -55.26 38.90 -39.83
CA PRO A 33 -54.06 38.12 -39.54
C PRO A 33 -54.32 36.61 -39.78
N ASP A 34 -53.27 35.83 -39.94
CA ASP A 34 -53.39 34.36 -39.98
C ASP A 34 -52.15 33.76 -39.31
N LYS A 35 -52.28 32.55 -38.80
CA LYS A 35 -51.22 31.82 -38.09
C LYS A 35 -51.06 30.43 -38.68
N TYR A 36 -49.85 29.90 -38.64
CA TYR A 36 -49.56 28.52 -39.02
C TYR A 36 -48.51 27.94 -38.07
N GLN A 37 -48.86 26.89 -37.33
CA GLN A 37 -47.99 26.24 -36.33
C GLN A 37 -47.33 27.28 -35.38
N GLY A 38 -48.12 28.23 -34.86
CA GLY A 38 -47.65 29.30 -33.96
C GLY A 38 -46.93 30.47 -34.65
N LEU A 39 -46.62 30.39 -35.95
CA LEU A 39 -45.94 31.46 -36.70
C LEU A 39 -46.95 32.42 -37.33
N VAL A 40 -46.71 33.73 -37.17
CA VAL A 40 -47.54 34.79 -37.78
C VAL A 40 -47.26 34.89 -39.28
N VAL A 41 -48.31 34.78 -40.09
CA VAL A 41 -48.22 34.84 -41.55
C VAL A 41 -48.02 36.28 -42.04
N PRO A 42 -47.09 36.53 -42.99
CA PRO A 42 -46.92 37.85 -43.60
C PRO A 42 -48.22 38.35 -44.23
N ARG A 43 -48.67 39.52 -43.78
CA ARG A 43 -49.99 40.05 -44.15
C ARG A 43 -50.08 40.49 -45.61
N GLU A 44 -48.95 40.75 -46.28
CA GLU A 44 -48.95 41.34 -47.61
C GLU A 44 -47.79 40.87 -48.47
N VAL A 45 -48.11 40.55 -49.73
CA VAL A 45 -47.12 40.23 -50.76
C VAL A 45 -47.44 41.07 -51.99
N THR A 46 -46.41 41.68 -52.58
CA THR A 46 -46.54 42.52 -53.76
C THR A 46 -45.56 42.07 -54.84
N GLY A 47 -46.00 42.08 -56.09
CA GLY A 47 -45.18 41.76 -57.25
C GLY A 47 -45.53 42.64 -58.44
N THR A 48 -44.62 42.72 -59.40
CA THR A 48 -44.81 43.50 -60.64
C THR A 48 -44.71 42.56 -61.84
N THR A 49 -45.57 42.73 -62.84
CA THR A 49 -45.52 41.93 -64.07
C THR A 49 -44.29 42.26 -64.92
N ASP A 50 -43.69 41.22 -65.48
CA ASP A 50 -42.56 41.31 -66.39
C ASP A 50 -42.99 41.69 -67.82
N LYS A 51 -42.04 41.67 -68.77
CA LYS A 51 -42.28 42.00 -70.19
C LYS A 51 -43.31 41.09 -70.87
N THR A 52 -43.61 39.93 -70.30
CA THR A 52 -44.61 38.96 -70.77
C THR A 52 -45.95 39.10 -70.07
N GLY A 53 -46.11 40.11 -69.20
CA GLY A 53 -47.34 40.34 -68.44
C GLY A 53 -47.53 39.36 -67.29
N ARG A 54 -46.47 38.61 -66.92
CA ARG A 54 -46.51 37.57 -65.89
C ARG A 54 -45.89 38.06 -64.59
N CYS A 55 -46.54 37.74 -63.47
CA CYS A 55 -46.01 37.93 -62.11
C CYS A 55 -46.24 36.65 -61.29
N VAL A 56 -45.29 36.27 -60.44
CA VAL A 56 -45.45 35.13 -59.52
C VAL A 56 -45.26 35.65 -58.10
N LEU A 57 -46.28 35.47 -57.26
CA LEU A 57 -46.28 35.86 -55.85
C LEU A 57 -46.15 34.60 -55.00
N ARG A 58 -45.18 34.58 -54.09
CA ARG A 58 -45.07 33.52 -53.07
C ARG A 58 -45.87 33.93 -51.86
N VAL A 59 -46.99 33.26 -51.64
CA VAL A 59 -47.94 33.57 -50.56
C VAL A 59 -48.18 32.34 -49.70
N PHE A 60 -48.55 32.55 -48.45
CA PHE A 60 -49.02 31.46 -47.61
C PHE A 60 -50.37 30.96 -48.15
N PRO A 61 -50.54 29.63 -48.35
CA PRO A 61 -51.83 29.07 -48.71
C PRO A 61 -52.77 29.18 -47.50
N ASN A 62 -53.67 30.16 -47.50
CA ASN A 62 -54.66 30.36 -46.44
C ASN A 62 -55.64 29.18 -46.29
N ALA A 63 -55.60 28.19 -47.19
CA ALA A 63 -56.18 26.87 -46.97
C ALA A 63 -55.58 26.08 -45.79
N LEU A 64 -54.33 26.38 -45.41
CA LEU A 64 -53.65 25.81 -44.25
C LEU A 64 -53.75 26.70 -43.00
N GLY A 65 -54.31 27.90 -43.13
CA GLY A 65 -54.46 28.85 -42.03
C GLY A 65 -55.63 28.50 -41.12
N TYR A 66 -55.56 28.93 -39.87
CA TYR A 66 -56.56 28.60 -38.84
C TYR A 66 -57.69 29.65 -38.76
N GLU A 67 -57.47 30.87 -39.27
CA GLU A 67 -58.42 31.99 -39.07
C GLU A 67 -59.41 32.18 -40.24
N GLY A 68 -59.48 31.24 -41.19
CA GLY A 68 -60.36 31.37 -42.36
C GLY A 68 -60.06 32.61 -43.21
N SER A 69 -58.81 33.08 -43.17
CA SER A 69 -58.39 34.34 -43.77
C SER A 69 -58.58 34.34 -45.30
N VAL A 70 -58.76 35.51 -45.91
CA VAL A 70 -58.92 35.68 -47.37
C VAL A 70 -58.00 36.82 -47.82
N TYR A 71 -57.38 36.69 -48.99
CA TYR A 71 -56.56 37.76 -49.56
C TYR A 71 -57.45 38.77 -50.29
N ASP A 72 -57.33 40.04 -49.94
CA ASP A 72 -57.76 41.17 -50.76
C ASP A 72 -56.66 41.47 -51.79
N VAL A 73 -56.99 41.26 -53.06
CA VAL A 73 -56.10 41.38 -54.20
C VAL A 73 -56.37 42.71 -54.88
N HIS A 74 -55.32 43.50 -55.07
CA HIS A 74 -55.36 44.78 -55.74
C HIS A 74 -54.37 44.77 -56.91
N ILE A 75 -54.90 44.88 -58.13
CA ILE A 75 -54.09 44.97 -59.36
C ILE A 75 -54.17 46.40 -59.86
N SER A 76 -53.02 47.08 -59.87
CA SER A 76 -52.88 48.45 -60.37
C SER A 76 -52.00 48.50 -61.62
N PHE A 77 -52.37 49.35 -62.57
CA PHE A 77 -51.71 49.44 -63.87
C PHE A 77 -50.86 50.72 -63.94
N PRO A 78 -49.71 50.71 -64.62
CA PRO A 78 -48.92 51.93 -64.81
C PRO A 78 -49.72 52.92 -65.66
N ALA A 79 -49.75 54.19 -65.24
CA ALA A 79 -50.39 55.25 -66.02
C ALA A 79 -49.69 55.35 -67.39
N SER A 80 -50.46 55.43 -68.48
CA SER A 80 -49.88 55.81 -69.77
C SER A 80 -49.26 57.19 -69.61
N GLY A 81 -47.95 57.30 -69.84
CA GLY A 81 -47.27 58.59 -69.76
C GLY A 81 -47.99 59.60 -70.65
N ALA A 82 -48.24 60.80 -70.12
CA ALA A 82 -48.69 61.94 -70.91
C ALA A 82 -47.65 62.17 -72.03
N GLY A 83 -47.98 61.69 -73.23
CA GLY A 83 -47.15 61.84 -74.41
C GLY A 83 -46.99 63.31 -74.76
N VAL A 84 -45.75 63.72 -74.98
CA VAL A 84 -45.36 64.92 -75.73
C VAL A 84 -46.21 65.00 -77.00
N CYS A 85 -46.75 66.19 -77.33
CA CYS A 85 -47.59 66.41 -78.50
C CYS A 85 -46.95 65.82 -79.77
N GLY A 86 -47.55 64.74 -80.31
CA GLY A 86 -47.16 64.18 -81.62
C GLY A 86 -47.20 62.66 -81.75
N SER A 87 -47.34 61.88 -80.68
CA SER A 87 -47.51 60.41 -80.77
C SER A 87 -48.87 59.95 -80.25
N VAL A 88 -49.52 59.07 -81.01
CA VAL A 88 -50.80 58.46 -80.65
C VAL A 88 -50.60 57.58 -79.40
N PRO A 89 -51.34 57.77 -78.30
CA PRO A 89 -51.34 56.81 -77.20
C PRO A 89 -52.06 55.54 -77.65
N ALA A 90 -51.33 54.42 -77.73
CA ALA A 90 -51.82 53.17 -78.31
C ALA A 90 -52.56 52.24 -77.33
N THR A 91 -52.98 52.69 -76.14
CA THR A 91 -53.67 51.80 -75.19
C THR A 91 -54.66 52.58 -74.31
N ALA A 92 -55.91 52.11 -74.27
CA ALA A 92 -56.94 52.65 -73.40
C ALA A 92 -56.55 52.47 -71.90
N PRO A 93 -56.93 53.38 -71.00
CA PRO A 93 -56.60 53.25 -69.58
C PRO A 93 -57.30 52.02 -68.97
N MET A 94 -56.51 51.06 -68.47
CA MET A 94 -57.04 49.90 -67.75
C MET A 94 -57.52 50.30 -66.36
N ARG A 95 -58.68 49.76 -65.95
CA ARG A 95 -59.22 49.97 -64.61
C ARG A 95 -58.54 49.02 -63.63
N THR A 96 -58.16 49.55 -62.47
CA THR A 96 -57.70 48.78 -61.32
C THR A 96 -58.69 47.67 -60.95
N ILE A 97 -58.18 46.48 -60.67
CA ILE A 97 -59.00 45.31 -60.29
C ILE A 97 -58.87 45.07 -58.78
N ARG A 98 -60.00 44.78 -58.12
CA ARG A 98 -60.06 44.35 -56.72
C ARG A 98 -60.88 43.07 -56.60
N ALA A 99 -60.34 42.07 -55.92
CA ALA A 99 -61.03 40.81 -55.67
C ALA A 99 -60.58 40.20 -54.35
N LYS A 100 -61.48 39.44 -53.71
CA LYS A 100 -61.14 38.61 -52.57
C LYS A 100 -60.89 37.19 -53.05
N VAL A 101 -59.74 36.62 -52.73
CA VAL A 101 -59.34 35.29 -53.24
C VAL A 101 -58.91 34.35 -52.12
N PHE A 102 -59.24 33.08 -52.32
CA PHE A 102 -58.78 31.98 -51.48
C PHE A 102 -57.67 31.23 -52.22
N VAL A 103 -56.54 31.03 -51.55
CA VAL A 103 -55.33 30.40 -52.08
C VAL A 103 -55.24 28.96 -51.57
N PRO A 104 -55.40 27.95 -52.45
CA PRO A 104 -55.29 26.55 -52.08
C PRO A 104 -53.86 26.18 -51.67
N ASN A 105 -53.69 25.02 -51.01
CA ASN A 105 -52.37 24.46 -50.71
C ASN A 105 -51.71 23.80 -51.94
N ALA A 106 -51.69 24.51 -53.06
CA ALA A 106 -51.02 24.14 -54.29
C ALA A 106 -50.75 25.40 -55.14
N ASP A 107 -49.73 25.33 -55.99
CA ASP A 107 -49.46 26.39 -56.96
C ASP A 107 -50.68 26.61 -57.86
N CYS A 108 -51.11 27.87 -58.02
CA CYS A 108 -52.35 28.20 -58.69
C CYS A 108 -52.24 29.48 -59.53
N ASN A 109 -53.17 29.66 -60.47
CA ASN A 109 -53.32 30.91 -61.22
C ASN A 109 -54.24 31.86 -60.46
N LEU A 110 -53.84 33.13 -60.36
CA LEU A 110 -54.61 34.17 -59.68
C LEU A 110 -55.99 34.36 -60.32
N MET A 111 -56.07 34.32 -61.65
CA MET A 111 -57.33 34.56 -62.35
C MET A 111 -58.34 33.43 -62.10
N ASP A 112 -57.86 32.19 -61.98
CA ASP A 112 -58.73 31.02 -61.73
C ASP A 112 -59.31 31.05 -60.30
N ILE A 113 -58.55 31.57 -59.33
CA ILE A 113 -59.00 31.65 -57.93
C ILE A 113 -59.80 32.93 -57.61
N MET A 114 -59.79 33.92 -58.51
CA MET A 114 -60.61 35.14 -58.37
C MET A 114 -62.11 34.87 -58.57
N ASP A 115 -62.45 33.81 -59.31
CA ASP A 115 -63.83 33.44 -59.62
C ASP A 115 -64.40 32.35 -58.69
N LEU A 116 -63.61 31.88 -57.71
CA LEU A 116 -64.06 30.90 -56.73
C LEU A 116 -64.96 31.54 -55.66
N ALA A 117 -66.05 30.86 -55.29
CA ALA A 117 -66.89 31.27 -54.19
C ALA A 117 -66.10 31.31 -52.87
N PRO A 118 -66.24 32.34 -52.02
CA PRO A 118 -65.61 32.38 -50.70
C PRO A 118 -66.01 31.16 -49.87
N ARG A 119 -65.05 30.52 -49.21
CA ARG A 119 -65.31 29.43 -48.26
C ARG A 119 -66.16 29.95 -47.10
N GLU A 120 -67.10 29.15 -46.61
CA GLU A 120 -67.77 29.41 -45.33
C GLU A 120 -66.71 29.44 -44.21
N PRO A 121 -66.65 30.50 -43.38
CA PRO A 121 -65.73 30.55 -42.26
C PRO A 121 -66.01 29.38 -41.32
N LEU A 122 -64.94 28.72 -40.85
CA LEU A 122 -65.06 27.76 -39.76
C LEU A 122 -65.65 28.48 -38.53
N PRO A 123 -66.53 27.83 -37.75
CA PRO A 123 -67.10 28.45 -36.56
C PRO A 123 -65.98 28.87 -35.60
N ALA A 124 -66.07 30.11 -35.12
CA ALA A 124 -65.23 30.69 -34.08
C ALA A 124 -65.07 29.72 -32.88
N GLY A 125 -63.85 29.58 -32.37
CA GLY A 125 -63.54 28.74 -31.19
C GLY A 125 -63.22 27.25 -31.42
N SER A 126 -63.06 26.76 -32.64
CA SER A 126 -62.66 25.36 -32.88
C SER A 126 -61.14 25.13 -32.87
N LEU A 127 -60.48 25.34 -31.73
CA LEU A 127 -59.29 24.53 -31.42
C LEU A 127 -59.78 23.17 -30.92
N LEU A 128 -59.28 22.08 -31.51
CA LEU A 128 -59.76 20.74 -31.21
C LEU A 128 -59.37 20.41 -29.75
N PRO A 129 -60.32 20.04 -28.88
CA PRO A 129 -60.08 19.38 -27.59
C PRO A 129 -58.97 18.32 -27.62
N GLU A 130 -58.80 17.67 -28.78
CA GLU A 130 -57.78 16.66 -29.04
C GLU A 130 -56.34 17.20 -28.96
N GLU A 131 -56.05 18.44 -29.36
CA GLU A 131 -54.70 19.00 -29.29
C GLU A 131 -54.30 19.31 -27.84
N VAL A 132 -55.21 19.94 -27.09
CA VAL A 132 -55.01 20.23 -25.66
C VAL A 132 -54.91 18.94 -24.83
N ALA A 133 -55.72 17.94 -25.14
CA ALA A 133 -55.60 16.60 -24.55
C ALA A 133 -54.29 15.91 -24.95
N GLY A 134 -53.79 16.13 -26.17
CA GLY A 134 -52.51 15.61 -26.64
C GLY A 134 -51.31 16.15 -25.86
N TYR A 135 -51.26 17.46 -25.61
CA TYR A 135 -50.20 18.07 -24.80
C TYR A 135 -50.23 17.62 -23.33
N ALA A 136 -51.42 17.49 -22.74
CA ALA A 136 -51.58 16.97 -21.39
C ALA A 136 -51.13 15.50 -21.29
N ALA A 137 -51.48 14.67 -22.29
CA ALA A 137 -50.99 13.29 -22.38
C ALA A 137 -49.46 13.22 -22.55
N GLN A 138 -48.85 14.15 -23.30
CA GLN A 138 -47.39 14.25 -23.43
C GLN A 138 -46.70 14.64 -22.11
N ALA A 139 -47.32 15.53 -21.33
CA ALA A 139 -46.83 15.87 -19.99
C ALA A 139 -46.89 14.66 -19.06
N ALA A 140 -48.00 13.91 -19.09
CA ALA A 140 -48.15 12.68 -18.32
C ALA A 140 -47.11 11.61 -18.69
N GLY A 141 -46.82 11.43 -19.99
CA GLY A 141 -45.76 10.53 -20.45
C GLY A 141 -44.37 10.98 -20.02
N SER A 142 -44.10 12.29 -19.97
CA SER A 142 -42.83 12.84 -19.46
C SER A 142 -42.68 12.61 -17.96
N ALA A 143 -43.77 12.75 -17.21
CA ALA A 143 -43.82 12.47 -15.78
C ALA A 143 -43.57 10.98 -15.48
N GLU A 144 -44.19 10.07 -16.23
CA GLU A 144 -43.91 8.63 -16.15
C GLU A 144 -42.44 8.31 -16.44
N ALA A 145 -41.87 8.86 -17.52
CA ALA A 145 -40.46 8.71 -17.83
C ALA A 145 -39.55 9.24 -16.69
N ALA A 146 -39.90 10.35 -16.05
CA ALA A 146 -39.15 10.89 -14.93
C ALA A 146 -39.18 9.95 -13.70
N ARG A 147 -40.31 9.31 -13.42
CA ARG A 147 -40.45 8.31 -12.35
C ARG A 147 -39.57 7.09 -12.60
N ASP A 148 -39.56 6.57 -13.83
CA ASP A 148 -38.69 5.45 -14.21
C ASP A 148 -37.21 5.78 -14.00
N GLN A 149 -36.78 7.00 -14.34
CA GLN A 149 -35.41 7.45 -14.10
C GLN A 149 -35.08 7.59 -12.61
N ALA A 150 -36.03 8.07 -11.79
CA ALA A 150 -35.85 8.15 -10.35
C ALA A 150 -35.74 6.76 -9.71
N GLU A 151 -36.54 5.79 -10.15
CA GLU A 151 -36.46 4.40 -9.68
C GLU A 151 -35.13 3.74 -10.11
N ALA A 152 -34.69 3.96 -11.34
CA ALA A 152 -33.39 3.49 -11.81
C ALA A 152 -32.24 4.08 -10.99
N ALA A 153 -32.30 5.37 -10.63
CA ALA A 153 -31.30 6.01 -9.77
C ALA A 153 -31.32 5.44 -8.34
N ALA A 154 -32.50 5.15 -7.78
CA ALA A 154 -32.64 4.51 -6.47
C ALA A 154 -32.08 3.07 -6.44
N SER A 155 -32.34 2.29 -7.49
CA SER A 155 -31.76 0.96 -7.66
C SER A 155 -30.23 1.01 -7.76
N THR A 156 -29.71 2.00 -8.50
CA THR A 156 -28.28 2.25 -8.62
C THR A 156 -27.64 2.57 -7.27
N LEU A 157 -28.27 3.40 -6.44
CA LEU A 157 -27.81 3.70 -5.08
C LEU A 157 -27.67 2.45 -4.20
N ALA A 158 -28.59 1.50 -4.31
CA ALA A 158 -28.49 0.23 -3.59
C ALA A 158 -27.24 -0.58 -4.01
N GLN A 159 -26.90 -0.59 -5.29
CA GLN A 159 -25.67 -1.23 -5.79
C GLN A 159 -24.40 -0.53 -5.30
N VAL A 160 -24.41 0.81 -5.23
CA VAL A 160 -23.29 1.59 -4.69
C VAL A 160 -23.07 1.27 -3.22
N THR A 161 -24.15 1.13 -2.45
CA THR A 161 -24.09 0.80 -1.02
C THR A 161 -23.47 -0.59 -0.80
N ALA A 162 -23.78 -1.58 -1.65
CA ALA A 162 -23.13 -2.88 -1.59
C ALA A 162 -21.62 -2.80 -1.91
N SER A 163 -21.23 -1.96 -2.87
CA SER A 163 -19.81 -1.73 -3.22
C SER A 163 -19.05 -1.08 -2.07
N VAL A 164 -19.67 -0.14 -1.35
CA VAL A 164 -19.10 0.46 -0.14
C VAL A 164 -18.88 -0.58 0.95
N GLN A 165 -19.88 -1.41 1.25
CA GLN A 165 -19.75 -2.47 2.25
C GLN A 165 -18.60 -3.44 1.91
N GLN A 166 -18.44 -3.76 0.62
CA GLN A 166 -17.31 -4.56 0.15
C GLN A 166 -15.97 -3.85 0.37
N ALA A 167 -15.88 -2.55 0.08
CA ALA A 167 -14.67 -1.77 0.30
C ALA A 167 -14.32 -1.64 1.79
N GLU A 168 -15.30 -1.47 2.67
CA GLU A 168 -15.12 -1.42 4.13
C GLU A 168 -14.66 -2.76 4.71
N ALA A 169 -15.20 -3.88 4.21
CA ALA A 169 -14.75 -5.21 4.58
C ALA A 169 -13.28 -5.42 4.17
N ALA A 170 -12.91 -5.01 2.96
CA ALA A 170 -11.53 -5.07 2.48
C ALA A 170 -10.57 -4.18 3.27
N LYS A 171 -10.99 -2.96 3.63
CA LYS A 171 -10.25 -2.07 4.54
C LYS A 171 -9.97 -2.77 5.87
N THR A 172 -11.00 -3.38 6.47
CA THR A 172 -10.88 -4.08 7.76
C THR A 172 -9.93 -5.27 7.66
N ALA A 173 -10.01 -6.06 6.58
CA ALA A 173 -9.11 -7.18 6.34
C ALA A 173 -7.65 -6.71 6.17
N ALA A 174 -7.41 -5.63 5.44
CA ALA A 174 -6.09 -5.06 5.26
C ALA A 174 -5.48 -4.54 6.59
N GLN A 175 -6.29 -3.90 7.43
CA GLN A 175 -5.88 -3.44 8.77
C GLN A 175 -5.57 -4.60 9.72
N ALA A 176 -6.31 -5.71 9.62
CA ALA A 176 -6.00 -6.92 10.38
C ALA A 176 -4.67 -7.54 9.93
N ALA A 177 -4.42 -7.61 8.62
CA ALA A 177 -3.16 -8.09 8.05
C ALA A 177 -1.98 -7.18 8.44
N GLU A 178 -2.16 -5.86 8.44
CA GLU A 178 -1.18 -4.91 8.98
C GLU A 178 -0.86 -5.20 10.44
N GLY A 179 -1.88 -5.34 11.30
CA GLY A 179 -1.70 -5.63 12.72
C GLY A 179 -0.94 -6.92 12.96
N ASN A 180 -1.26 -7.98 12.20
CA ASN A 180 -0.53 -9.24 12.26
C ASN A 180 0.92 -9.08 11.80
N ALA A 181 1.16 -8.40 10.67
CA ALA A 181 2.52 -8.19 10.15
C ALA A 181 3.41 -7.42 11.13
N ASN A 182 2.86 -6.37 11.76
CA ASN A 182 3.56 -5.60 12.80
C ASN A 182 3.90 -6.49 14.00
N ALA A 183 2.96 -7.31 14.47
CA ALA A 183 3.21 -8.24 15.58
C ALA A 183 4.31 -9.27 15.24
N GLN A 184 4.38 -9.75 13.98
CA GLN A 184 5.46 -10.64 13.55
C GLN A 184 6.81 -9.92 13.46
N ALA A 185 6.83 -8.67 13.00
CA ALA A 185 8.04 -7.85 13.00
C ALA A 185 8.54 -7.59 14.44
N ASP A 186 7.66 -7.21 15.36
CA ASP A 186 7.98 -7.02 16.78
C ASP A 186 8.51 -8.31 17.42
N ARG A 187 7.88 -9.45 17.11
CA ARG A 187 8.35 -10.76 17.57
C ARG A 187 9.74 -11.09 17.05
N ALA A 188 9.99 -10.87 15.76
CA ALA A 188 11.31 -11.09 15.15
C ALA A 188 12.38 -10.19 15.77
N GLN A 189 12.05 -8.93 16.03
CA GLN A 189 12.96 -7.99 16.70
C GLN A 189 13.25 -8.42 18.15
N GLY A 190 12.24 -8.83 18.91
CA GLY A 190 12.45 -9.33 20.27
C GLY A 190 13.35 -10.57 20.33
N LEU A 191 13.31 -11.43 19.30
CA LEU A 191 14.24 -12.56 19.18
C LEU A 191 15.68 -12.08 18.92
N VAL A 192 15.87 -11.10 18.04
CA VAL A 192 17.17 -10.48 17.78
C VAL A 192 17.73 -9.85 19.06
N ASP A 193 16.93 -9.07 19.80
CA ASP A 193 17.36 -8.44 21.04
C ASP A 193 17.77 -9.48 22.09
N SER A 194 17.03 -10.60 22.18
CA SER A 194 17.38 -11.73 23.05
C SER A 194 18.68 -12.43 22.63
N VAL A 195 18.91 -12.57 21.33
CA VAL A 195 20.14 -13.13 20.76
C VAL A 195 21.34 -12.22 21.09
N GLU A 196 21.18 -10.91 20.89
CA GLU A 196 22.23 -9.94 21.20
C GLU A 196 22.59 -9.94 22.69
N GLY A 197 21.59 -10.03 23.57
CA GLY A 197 21.80 -10.24 25.00
C GLY A 197 22.58 -11.52 25.31
N SER A 198 22.21 -12.64 24.69
CA SER A 198 22.87 -13.93 24.91
C SER A 198 24.34 -13.93 24.45
N ILE A 199 24.65 -13.25 23.34
CA ILE A 199 26.03 -13.07 22.86
C ILE A 199 26.83 -12.21 23.83
N SER A 200 26.26 -11.11 24.32
CA SER A 200 26.90 -10.24 25.31
C SER A 200 27.22 -10.98 26.62
N ASP A 201 26.29 -11.81 27.09
CA ASP A 201 26.49 -12.68 28.26
C ASP A 201 27.60 -13.73 28.01
N PHE A 202 27.64 -14.32 26.81
CA PHE A 202 28.71 -15.24 26.39
C PHE A 202 30.08 -14.56 26.44
N GLU A 203 30.21 -13.40 25.79
CA GLU A 203 31.47 -12.65 25.73
C GLU A 203 31.96 -12.27 27.13
N THR A 204 31.06 -11.81 27.99
CA THR A 204 31.36 -11.47 29.38
C THR A 204 31.85 -12.71 30.16
N SER A 205 31.14 -13.82 30.03
CA SER A 205 31.48 -15.10 30.68
C SER A 205 32.84 -15.64 30.24
N VAL A 206 33.11 -15.66 28.92
CA VAL A 206 34.40 -16.11 28.38
C VAL A 206 35.52 -15.20 28.86
N THR A 207 35.34 -13.88 28.79
CA THR A 207 36.35 -12.91 29.24
C THR A 207 36.70 -13.12 30.71
N GLN A 208 35.69 -13.20 31.59
CA GLN A 208 35.90 -13.42 33.01
C GLN A 208 36.66 -14.73 33.28
N ARG A 209 36.28 -15.83 32.61
CA ARG A 209 36.94 -17.14 32.81
C ARG A 209 38.38 -17.14 32.31
N VAL A 210 38.66 -16.46 31.19
CA VAL A 210 40.02 -16.31 30.67
C VAL A 210 40.87 -15.50 31.64
N GLU A 211 40.35 -14.38 32.16
CA GLU A 211 41.05 -13.54 33.15
C GLU A 211 41.32 -14.28 34.46
N GLU A 212 40.33 -15.00 34.99
CA GLU A 212 40.48 -15.82 36.20
C GLU A 212 41.52 -16.93 36.01
N THR A 213 41.47 -17.65 34.87
CA THR A 213 42.41 -18.72 34.56
C THR A 213 43.82 -18.18 34.38
N ALA A 214 44.00 -17.08 33.64
CA ALA A 214 45.29 -16.42 33.46
C ALA A 214 45.84 -15.92 34.80
N GLY A 215 45.00 -15.32 35.65
CA GLY A 215 45.39 -14.89 37.00
C GLY A 215 45.87 -16.05 37.88
N ARG A 216 45.17 -17.19 37.86
CA ARG A 216 45.59 -18.40 38.58
C ARG A 216 46.92 -18.95 38.06
N LEU A 217 47.10 -19.01 36.74
CA LEU A 217 48.34 -19.47 36.11
C LEU A 217 49.54 -18.60 36.48
N VAL A 218 49.38 -17.27 36.44
CA VAL A 218 50.42 -16.32 36.84
C VAL A 218 50.77 -16.48 38.32
N ALA A 219 49.76 -16.64 39.18
CA ALA A 219 49.96 -16.85 40.61
C ALA A 219 50.71 -18.17 40.91
N ASP A 220 50.31 -19.28 40.27
CA ASP A 220 50.96 -20.58 40.45
C ASP A 220 52.39 -20.58 39.89
N ALA A 221 52.63 -19.98 38.72
CA ALA A 221 53.99 -19.83 38.18
C ALA A 221 54.88 -18.99 39.11
N THR A 222 54.37 -17.88 39.64
CA THR A 222 55.11 -17.02 40.58
C THR A 222 55.43 -17.76 41.86
N ARG A 223 54.49 -18.56 42.39
CA ARG A 223 54.70 -19.38 43.59
C ARG A 223 55.76 -20.44 43.38
N CYS A 224 55.68 -21.19 42.28
CA CYS A 224 56.67 -22.23 41.95
C CYS A 224 58.08 -21.64 41.82
N ILE A 225 58.23 -20.48 41.15
CA ILE A 225 59.53 -19.79 41.04
C ILE A 225 60.07 -19.42 42.42
N ARG A 226 59.25 -18.86 43.31
CA ARG A 226 59.68 -18.49 44.68
C ARG A 226 60.04 -19.71 45.54
N GLU A 227 59.27 -20.79 45.44
CA GLU A 227 59.56 -22.03 46.16
C GLU A 227 60.90 -22.62 45.69
N GLN A 228 61.17 -22.63 44.37
CA GLN A 228 62.47 -23.09 43.83
C GLN A 228 63.62 -22.15 44.21
N GLU A 229 63.40 -20.84 44.21
CA GLU A 229 64.39 -19.85 44.65
C GLU A 229 64.75 -20.06 46.13
N ALA A 230 63.76 -20.31 47.00
CA ALA A 230 63.97 -20.57 48.41
C ALA A 230 64.76 -21.88 48.66
N VAL A 231 64.40 -22.97 47.99
CA VAL A 231 65.12 -24.26 48.10
C VAL A 231 66.57 -24.11 47.61
N ALA A 232 66.79 -23.38 46.52
CA ALA A 232 68.15 -23.13 46.02
C ALA A 232 68.97 -22.28 46.99
N LEU A 233 68.38 -21.25 47.60
CA LEU A 233 69.05 -20.42 48.62
C LEU A 233 69.39 -21.21 49.88
N GLU A 234 68.46 -22.00 50.41
CA GLU A 234 68.68 -22.83 51.60
C GLU A 234 69.82 -23.84 51.39
N ALA A 235 69.85 -24.50 50.22
CA ALA A 235 70.92 -25.42 49.87
C ALA A 235 72.30 -24.73 49.76
N ILE A 236 72.35 -23.50 49.25
CA ILE A 236 73.59 -22.70 49.19
C ILE A 236 74.04 -22.32 50.60
N GLU A 237 73.11 -21.83 51.43
CA GLU A 237 73.41 -21.42 52.81
C GLU A 237 73.93 -22.59 53.65
N GLN A 238 73.24 -23.73 53.62
CA GLN A 238 73.62 -24.91 54.39
C GLN A 238 75.02 -25.41 54.03
N ARG A 239 75.31 -25.54 52.73
CA ARG A 239 76.60 -26.01 52.25
C ARG A 239 77.73 -24.99 52.48
N SER A 240 77.42 -23.70 52.37
CA SER A 240 78.39 -22.65 52.72
C SER A 240 78.72 -22.64 54.22
N GLY A 241 77.76 -22.96 55.07
CA GLY A 241 77.95 -23.16 56.51
C GLY A 241 78.81 -24.38 56.83
N GLU A 242 78.51 -25.53 56.21
CA GLU A 242 79.31 -26.76 56.33
C GLU A 242 80.76 -26.55 55.89
N ALA A 243 80.97 -25.92 54.72
CA ALA A 243 82.31 -25.63 54.22
C ALA A 243 83.11 -24.67 55.12
N LEU A 244 82.45 -23.67 55.73
CA LEU A 244 83.09 -22.75 56.68
C LEU A 244 83.45 -23.46 57.99
N ASP A 245 82.60 -24.35 58.48
CA ASP A 245 82.85 -25.15 59.68
C ASP A 245 84.03 -26.12 59.47
N ASP A 246 84.11 -26.76 58.31
CA ASP A 246 85.20 -27.67 57.98
C ASP A 246 86.54 -26.94 57.78
N MET A 247 86.52 -25.76 57.12
CA MET A 247 87.70 -24.89 57.07
C MET A 247 88.16 -24.46 58.46
N SER A 248 87.23 -24.11 59.35
CA SER A 248 87.55 -23.71 60.72
C SER A 248 88.18 -24.84 61.54
N ARG A 249 87.67 -26.08 61.38
CA ARG A 249 88.26 -27.29 61.98
C ARG A 249 89.64 -27.57 61.42
N ALA A 250 89.81 -27.58 60.09
CA ALA A 250 91.09 -27.81 59.45
C ALA A 250 92.16 -26.78 59.86
N VAL A 251 91.81 -25.50 59.94
CA VAL A 251 92.71 -24.44 60.41
C VAL A 251 93.07 -24.63 61.90
N SER A 252 92.10 -25.01 62.73
CA SER A 252 92.34 -25.28 64.15
C SER A 252 93.27 -26.47 64.36
N ASP A 253 93.08 -27.54 63.58
CA ASP A 253 93.91 -28.75 63.61
C ASP A 253 95.32 -28.46 63.06
N ALA A 254 95.43 -27.69 61.98
CA ALA A 254 96.71 -27.22 61.45
C ALA A 254 97.44 -26.32 62.45
N GLN A 255 96.73 -25.42 63.14
CA GLN A 255 97.31 -24.57 64.18
C GLN A 255 97.77 -25.40 65.40
N GLY A 256 96.99 -26.40 65.82
CA GLY A 256 97.35 -27.34 66.89
C GLY A 256 98.58 -28.18 66.52
N SER A 257 98.62 -28.69 65.29
CA SER A 257 99.73 -29.47 64.74
C SER A 257 100.99 -28.62 64.55
N ALA A 258 100.85 -27.35 64.14
CA ALA A 258 101.95 -26.39 64.05
C ALA A 258 102.51 -26.01 65.43
N ILE A 259 101.67 -25.82 66.46
CA ILE A 259 102.12 -25.55 67.83
C ILE A 259 102.84 -26.78 68.43
N ALA A 260 102.33 -27.98 68.17
CA ALA A 260 102.98 -29.23 68.57
C ALA A 260 104.32 -29.43 67.83
N SER A 261 104.38 -29.10 66.54
CA SER A 261 105.58 -29.18 65.72
C SER A 261 106.62 -28.13 66.08
N ILE A 262 106.24 -26.89 66.40
CA ILE A 262 107.15 -25.83 66.87
C ILE A 262 107.75 -26.20 68.24
N THR A 263 106.96 -26.84 69.11
CA THR A 263 107.41 -27.32 70.43
C THR A 263 108.43 -28.46 70.28
N ASN A 264 108.28 -29.33 69.27
CA ASN A 264 109.22 -30.41 68.97
C ASN A 264 110.41 -29.97 68.07
N ALA A 265 110.25 -28.93 67.25
CA ALA A 265 111.26 -28.38 66.33
C ALA A 265 112.42 -27.64 67.03
N GLY A 266 112.34 -27.46 68.35
CA GLY A 266 113.46 -26.99 69.16
C GLY A 266 114.60 -28.01 69.32
N GLN A 267 114.42 -29.28 68.94
CA GLN A 267 115.39 -30.33 69.28
C GLN A 267 116.19 -30.94 68.12
N ASN A 268 115.77 -30.91 66.86
CA ASN A 268 116.61 -31.39 65.76
C ASN A 268 116.15 -30.78 64.43
N ALA A 269 116.87 -29.80 63.91
CA ALA A 269 116.55 -29.18 62.62
C ALA A 269 117.78 -29.22 61.73
N VAL A 270 117.65 -29.88 60.57
CA VAL A 270 118.22 -29.54 59.24
C VAL A 270 117.97 -30.68 58.22
N HIS A 271 117.54 -31.89 58.62
CA HIS A 271 117.20 -32.94 57.66
C HIS A 271 115.71 -32.98 57.23
N ASP A 272 114.77 -32.63 58.12
CA ASP A 272 113.32 -32.86 57.91
C ASP A 272 112.61 -31.82 57.01
N ILE A 273 113.31 -30.78 56.56
CA ILE A 273 112.71 -29.67 55.77
C ILE A 273 112.37 -30.09 54.33
N THR A 274 113.01 -31.14 53.79
CA THR A 274 112.81 -31.54 52.38
C THR A 274 111.66 -32.55 52.23
N ASP A 275 111.48 -33.46 53.19
CA ASP A 275 110.42 -34.48 53.13
C ASP A 275 109.02 -33.90 53.47
N ALA A 276 108.95 -32.88 54.33
CA ALA A 276 107.70 -32.19 54.66
C ALA A 276 107.13 -31.34 53.50
N ARG A 277 107.97 -30.91 52.55
CA ARG A 277 107.55 -30.12 51.38
C ARG A 277 106.81 -30.99 50.36
N ASP A 278 107.26 -32.23 50.18
CA ASP A 278 106.73 -33.10 49.13
C ASP A 278 105.42 -33.79 49.57
N ASN A 279 105.23 -34.06 50.87
CA ASN A 279 103.93 -34.52 51.41
C ASN A 279 102.84 -33.42 51.43
N ALA A 280 103.19 -32.16 51.71
CA ALA A 280 102.23 -31.05 51.73
C ALA A 280 101.67 -30.70 50.32
N LEU A 281 102.39 -31.06 49.25
CA LEU A 281 101.93 -30.91 47.86
C LEU A 281 101.04 -32.08 47.39
N GLU A 282 101.10 -33.23 48.06
CA GLU A 282 100.25 -34.39 47.79
C GLU A 282 98.89 -34.24 48.50
N GLU A 283 98.88 -33.78 49.76
CA GLU A 283 97.64 -33.44 50.49
C GLU A 283 96.86 -32.28 49.83
N LEU A 284 97.55 -31.26 49.27
CA LEU A 284 96.89 -30.17 48.51
C LEU A 284 96.29 -30.63 47.17
N ARG A 285 96.79 -31.72 46.58
CA ARG A 285 96.22 -32.33 45.37
C ARG A 285 95.06 -33.27 45.69
N GLU A 286 95.09 -33.92 46.84
CA GLU A 286 93.98 -34.74 47.35
C GLU A 286 92.78 -33.86 47.74
N ILE A 287 93.01 -32.71 48.37
CA ILE A 287 91.98 -31.67 48.60
C ILE A 287 91.45 -31.10 47.28
N ALA A 288 92.30 -30.89 46.26
CA ALA A 288 91.85 -30.42 44.95
C ALA A 288 91.00 -31.46 44.18
N ALA A 289 91.22 -32.76 44.43
CA ALA A 289 90.40 -33.84 43.87
C ALA A 289 89.03 -33.95 44.55
N GLU A 290 88.93 -33.70 45.87
CA GLU A 290 87.65 -33.55 46.56
C GLU A 290 86.84 -32.35 46.04
N TYR A 291 87.50 -31.22 45.74
CA TYR A 291 86.83 -30.08 45.08
C TYR A 291 86.33 -30.40 43.66
N GLU A 292 87.00 -31.29 42.92
CA GLU A 292 86.57 -31.70 41.58
C GLU A 292 85.30 -32.59 41.66
N ASP A 293 85.24 -33.52 42.61
CA ASP A 293 84.06 -34.34 42.91
C ASP A 293 82.89 -33.49 43.44
N ASP A 294 83.19 -32.47 44.25
CA ASP A 294 82.20 -31.52 44.77
C ASP A 294 81.61 -30.59 43.72
N VAL A 295 82.42 -30.22 42.71
CA VAL A 295 81.99 -29.47 41.52
C VAL A 295 81.21 -30.37 40.58
N LEU A 296 81.62 -31.64 40.40
CA LEU A 296 80.88 -32.63 39.62
C LEU A 296 79.50 -32.91 40.23
N ASN A 297 79.38 -33.08 41.54
CA ASN A 297 78.10 -33.21 42.24
C ASN A 297 77.23 -31.94 42.13
N LEU A 298 77.85 -30.75 42.11
CA LEU A 298 77.16 -29.48 41.85
C LEU A 298 76.64 -29.41 40.41
N VAL A 299 77.44 -29.89 39.45
CA VAL A 299 77.06 -29.98 38.03
C VAL A 299 75.96 -31.02 37.83
N GLU A 300 76.00 -32.18 38.48
CA GLU A 300 74.94 -33.19 38.42
C GLU A 300 73.63 -32.72 39.06
N ARG A 301 73.69 -31.99 40.18
CA ARG A 301 72.51 -31.33 40.76
C ARG A 301 71.99 -30.19 39.89
N ALA A 302 72.88 -29.40 39.30
CA ALA A 302 72.50 -28.35 38.35
C ALA A 302 71.89 -28.94 37.07
N GLU A 303 72.39 -30.08 36.59
CA GLU A 303 71.83 -30.82 35.46
C GLU A 303 70.48 -31.44 35.84
N SER A 304 70.34 -31.96 37.06
CA SER A 304 69.06 -32.45 37.59
C SER A 304 68.03 -31.33 37.76
N ALA A 305 68.45 -30.15 38.24
CA ALA A 305 67.61 -28.95 38.30
C ALA A 305 67.27 -28.43 36.88
N ALA A 306 68.21 -28.50 35.93
CA ALA A 306 67.98 -28.16 34.53
C ALA A 306 67.00 -29.15 33.87
N LYS A 307 67.13 -30.46 34.13
CA LYS A 307 66.16 -31.49 33.70
C LYS A 307 64.78 -31.28 34.33
N LYS A 308 64.71 -30.91 35.63
CA LYS A 308 63.46 -30.49 36.29
C LYS A 308 62.84 -29.27 35.60
N SER A 309 63.62 -28.23 35.33
CA SER A 309 63.15 -27.04 34.60
C SER A 309 62.74 -27.37 33.16
N SER A 310 63.38 -28.35 32.52
CA SER A 310 63.05 -28.85 31.18
C SER A 310 61.71 -29.59 31.18
N CYS A 311 61.43 -30.44 32.18
CA CYS A 311 60.13 -31.08 32.35
C CYS A 311 59.02 -30.05 32.63
N SER A 312 59.30 -29.03 33.46
CA SER A 312 58.38 -27.90 33.67
C SER A 312 58.17 -27.08 32.40
N ALA A 313 59.21 -26.87 31.59
CA ALA A 313 59.11 -26.18 30.30
C ALA A 313 58.33 -27.00 29.26
N ALA A 314 58.50 -28.32 29.21
CA ALA A 314 57.73 -29.22 28.36
C ALA A 314 56.24 -29.23 28.75
N ALA A 315 55.94 -29.27 30.05
CA ALA A 315 54.57 -29.13 30.56
C ALA A 315 53.97 -27.76 30.21
N ALA A 316 54.72 -26.67 30.36
CA ALA A 316 54.30 -25.32 29.97
C ALA A 316 54.04 -25.22 28.45
N THR A 317 54.88 -25.85 27.62
CA THR A 317 54.73 -25.87 26.15
C THR A 317 53.50 -26.69 25.73
N ASN A 318 53.24 -27.81 26.39
CA ASN A 318 52.07 -28.65 26.14
C ASN A 318 50.77 -27.93 26.56
N SER A 319 50.78 -27.23 27.71
CA SER A 319 49.70 -26.34 28.13
C SER A 319 49.49 -25.17 27.16
N ALA A 320 50.55 -24.55 26.64
CA ALA A 320 50.46 -23.49 25.65
C ALA A 320 49.84 -23.98 24.33
N THR A 321 50.24 -25.16 23.85
CA THR A 321 49.66 -25.78 22.65
C THR A 321 48.16 -26.07 22.82
N LYS A 322 47.76 -26.61 23.98
CA LYS A 322 46.35 -26.86 24.31
C LYS A 322 45.55 -25.56 24.43
N ALA A 323 46.14 -24.50 24.99
CA ALA A 323 45.52 -23.17 25.06
C ALA A 323 45.29 -22.58 23.67
N CYS A 324 46.25 -22.69 22.75
CA CYS A 324 46.08 -22.26 21.36
C CYS A 324 44.94 -23.02 20.65
N GLN A 325 44.86 -24.35 20.81
CA GLN A 325 43.76 -25.14 20.22
C GLN A 325 42.39 -24.78 20.81
N CYS A 326 42.33 -24.42 22.10
CA CYS A 326 41.09 -23.91 22.70
C CYS A 326 40.71 -22.53 22.16
N ALA A 327 41.69 -21.66 21.94
CA ALA A 327 41.48 -20.34 21.35
C ALA A 327 40.95 -20.44 19.91
N GLU A 328 41.57 -21.28 19.05
CA GLU A 328 41.08 -21.51 17.67
C GLU A 328 39.65 -22.08 17.65
N ARG A 329 39.33 -22.99 18.58
CA ARG A 329 37.96 -23.51 18.70
C ARG A 329 36.99 -22.43 19.10
N ALA A 330 37.32 -21.60 20.10
CA ALA A 330 36.48 -20.50 20.55
C ALA A 330 36.26 -19.46 19.43
N GLU A 331 37.29 -19.15 18.65
CA GLU A 331 37.20 -18.22 17.52
C GLU A 331 36.25 -18.75 16.41
N ASN A 332 36.41 -20.02 16.01
CA ASN A 332 35.50 -20.64 15.04
C ASN A 332 34.05 -20.68 15.56
N ALA A 333 33.88 -20.85 16.86
CA ALA A 333 32.58 -20.91 17.51
C ALA A 333 31.92 -19.52 17.58
N ALA A 334 32.69 -18.46 17.87
CA ALA A 334 32.25 -17.07 17.82
C ALA A 334 31.81 -16.67 16.40
N GLN A 335 32.61 -17.00 15.36
CA GLN A 335 32.23 -16.76 13.97
C GLN A 335 30.93 -17.48 13.56
N GLY A 336 30.64 -18.65 14.15
CA GLY A 336 29.38 -19.35 13.95
C GLY A 336 28.18 -18.63 14.57
N LEU A 337 28.34 -18.10 15.79
CA LEU A 337 27.32 -17.32 16.49
C LEU A 337 27.03 -16.00 15.77
N GLU A 338 28.07 -15.31 15.29
CA GLU A 338 27.92 -14.07 14.50
C GLU A 338 27.09 -14.29 13.23
N ARG A 339 27.30 -15.41 12.52
CA ARG A 339 26.51 -15.74 11.33
C ARG A 339 25.03 -15.95 11.66
N TYR A 340 24.71 -16.70 12.71
CA TYR A 340 23.32 -16.90 13.10
C TYR A 340 22.65 -15.61 13.57
N ARG A 341 23.39 -14.71 14.22
CA ARG A 341 22.92 -13.36 14.56
C ARG A 341 22.60 -12.56 13.29
N ASP A 342 23.53 -12.51 12.35
CA ASP A 342 23.37 -11.73 11.12
C ASP A 342 22.22 -12.26 10.26
N ASP A 343 22.04 -13.58 10.19
CA ASP A 343 20.90 -14.22 9.52
C ASP A 343 19.57 -13.92 10.24
N ALA A 344 19.55 -13.87 11.57
CA ALA A 344 18.37 -13.47 12.35
C ALA A 344 18.03 -11.98 12.15
N LEU A 345 19.05 -11.11 12.07
CA LEU A 345 18.89 -9.69 11.76
C LEU A 345 18.31 -9.45 10.36
N ASP A 346 18.84 -10.12 9.34
CA ASP A 346 18.30 -10.05 7.97
C ASP A 346 16.85 -10.56 7.91
N ALA A 347 16.53 -11.62 8.66
CA ALA A 347 15.16 -12.12 8.78
C ALA A 347 14.23 -11.10 9.49
N ALA A 348 14.68 -10.45 10.56
CA ALA A 348 13.90 -9.43 11.25
C ALA A 348 13.68 -8.18 10.36
N GLN A 349 14.71 -7.71 9.65
CA GLN A 349 14.58 -6.62 8.67
C GLN A 349 13.59 -6.97 7.55
N LYS A 350 13.60 -8.22 7.07
CA LYS A 350 12.59 -8.70 6.12
C LYS A 350 11.18 -8.66 6.71
N ALA A 351 11.00 -9.04 7.98
CA ALA A 351 9.70 -8.92 8.64
C ALA A 351 9.24 -7.46 8.74
N GLU A 352 10.14 -6.53 9.10
CA GLU A 352 9.85 -5.09 9.19
C GLU A 352 9.47 -4.49 7.83
N THR A 353 10.23 -4.81 6.76
CA THR A 353 9.91 -4.33 5.41
C THR A 353 8.57 -4.87 4.90
N SER A 354 8.23 -6.12 5.21
CA SER A 354 6.93 -6.71 4.91
C SER A 354 5.80 -6.04 5.70
N ALA A 355 6.02 -5.76 6.99
CA ALA A 355 5.07 -5.01 7.82
C ALA A 355 4.81 -3.59 7.27
N ALA A 356 5.87 -2.89 6.85
CA ALA A 356 5.75 -1.59 6.19
C ALA A 356 4.95 -1.66 4.87
N CYS A 357 5.12 -2.75 4.09
CA CYS A 357 4.33 -2.98 2.89
C CYS A 357 2.85 -3.23 3.22
N ALA A 358 2.56 -4.03 4.24
CA ALA A 358 1.20 -4.29 4.72
C ALA A 358 0.52 -2.99 5.18
N ASN A 359 1.20 -2.15 5.96
CA ASN A 359 0.73 -0.84 6.37
C ASN A 359 0.41 0.07 5.17
N ALA A 360 1.32 0.17 4.20
CA ALA A 360 1.10 0.97 3.00
C ALA A 360 -0.10 0.48 2.18
N ASP A 361 -0.35 -0.84 2.12
CA ASP A 361 -1.54 -1.37 1.44
C ASP A 361 -2.83 -1.18 2.27
N ALA A 362 -2.78 -1.26 3.59
CA ALA A 362 -3.91 -0.94 4.47
C ALA A 362 -4.35 0.54 4.33
N GLN A 363 -3.41 1.49 4.33
CA GLN A 363 -3.70 2.91 4.09
C GLN A 363 -4.33 3.16 2.71
N ARG A 364 -3.86 2.43 1.69
CA ARG A 364 -4.42 2.52 0.33
C ARG A 364 -5.80 1.87 0.22
N ALA A 365 -6.06 0.81 0.97
CA ALA A 365 -7.40 0.20 1.07
C ALA A 365 -8.37 1.16 1.76
N GLU A 366 -7.94 1.84 2.82
CA GLU A 366 -8.70 2.89 3.50
C GLU A 366 -9.06 4.04 2.55
N ALA A 367 -8.08 4.59 1.84
CA ALA A 367 -8.33 5.67 0.87
C ALA A 367 -9.31 5.26 -0.25
N ALA A 368 -9.28 3.99 -0.68
CA ALA A 368 -10.21 3.45 -1.66
C ALA A 368 -11.62 3.32 -1.07
N ALA A 369 -11.77 2.83 0.17
CA ALA A 369 -13.05 2.76 0.87
C ALA A 369 -13.67 4.16 1.06
N ASP A 370 -12.88 5.14 1.48
CA ASP A 370 -13.34 6.53 1.61
C ASP A 370 -13.79 7.13 0.26
N SER A 371 -13.12 6.76 -0.83
CA SER A 371 -13.50 7.19 -2.18
C SER A 371 -14.79 6.51 -2.68
N ALA A 372 -14.99 5.24 -2.32
CA ALA A 372 -16.25 4.53 -2.56
C ALA A 372 -17.40 5.18 -1.78
N GLN A 373 -17.18 5.58 -0.52
CA GLN A 373 -18.16 6.29 0.29
C GLN A 373 -18.54 7.65 -0.32
N LYS A 374 -17.56 8.45 -0.76
CA LYS A 374 -17.85 9.72 -1.46
C LYS A 374 -18.69 9.50 -2.72
N SER A 375 -18.41 8.43 -3.46
CA SER A 375 -19.19 8.06 -4.65
C SER A 375 -20.64 7.66 -4.27
N ALA A 376 -20.82 7.01 -3.12
CA ALA A 376 -22.16 6.72 -2.56
C ALA A 376 -22.93 8.00 -2.20
N ASP A 377 -22.27 8.98 -1.58
CA ASP A 377 -22.88 10.25 -1.24
C ASP A 377 -23.31 11.02 -2.51
N HIS A 378 -22.48 11.00 -3.56
CA HIS A 378 -22.83 11.58 -4.87
C HIS A 378 -24.00 10.85 -5.54
N ALA A 379 -24.03 9.50 -5.49
CA ALA A 379 -25.13 8.71 -6.00
C ALA A 379 -26.44 8.99 -5.22
N ALA A 380 -26.36 9.14 -3.89
CA ALA A 380 -27.51 9.46 -3.05
C ALA A 380 -28.07 10.86 -3.36
N GLY A 381 -27.18 11.85 -3.51
CA GLY A 381 -27.57 13.19 -3.95
C GLY A 381 -28.22 13.19 -5.33
N SER A 382 -27.69 12.41 -6.27
CA SER A 382 -28.23 12.28 -7.63
C SER A 382 -29.59 11.57 -7.64
N ALA A 383 -29.76 10.50 -6.85
CA ALA A 383 -31.04 9.81 -6.72
C ALA A 383 -32.12 10.71 -6.10
N LEU A 384 -31.76 11.51 -5.08
CA LEU A 384 -32.66 12.50 -4.50
C LEU A 384 -33.03 13.61 -5.51
N ALA A 385 -32.07 14.05 -6.32
CA ALA A 385 -32.33 15.03 -7.38
C ALA A 385 -33.28 14.47 -8.45
N ALA A 386 -33.09 13.22 -8.87
CA ALA A 386 -33.99 12.53 -9.80
C ALA A 386 -35.40 12.39 -9.22
N GLN A 387 -35.52 12.03 -7.93
CA GLN A 387 -36.81 11.96 -7.25
C GLN A 387 -37.54 13.32 -7.22
N LYS A 388 -36.83 14.40 -6.88
CA LYS A 388 -37.40 15.76 -6.89
C LYS A 388 -37.82 16.20 -8.28
N ALA A 389 -37.03 15.87 -9.29
CA ALA A 389 -37.36 16.16 -10.69
C ALA A 389 -38.60 15.38 -11.14
N ALA A 390 -38.74 14.09 -10.76
CA ALA A 390 -39.96 13.32 -11.01
C ALA A 390 -41.19 13.93 -10.33
N GLN A 391 -41.09 14.35 -9.07
CA GLN A 391 -42.18 15.04 -8.37
C GLN A 391 -42.59 16.36 -9.05
N ALA A 392 -41.62 17.10 -9.59
CA ALA A 392 -41.90 18.33 -10.33
C ALA A 392 -42.56 18.04 -11.68
N ALA A 393 -42.11 16.99 -12.39
CA ALA A 393 -42.75 16.55 -13.63
C ALA A 393 -44.21 16.10 -13.40
N ASP A 394 -44.48 15.41 -12.30
CA ASP A 394 -45.83 15.04 -11.87
C ASP A 394 -46.71 16.27 -11.65
N ALA A 395 -46.21 17.27 -10.92
CA ALA A 395 -46.94 18.51 -10.69
C ALA A 395 -47.23 19.27 -12.01
N SER A 396 -46.25 19.34 -12.91
CA SER A 396 -46.43 19.95 -14.23
C SER A 396 -47.44 19.18 -15.10
N ALA A 397 -47.49 17.85 -15.00
CA ALA A 397 -48.49 17.04 -15.68
C ALA A 397 -49.90 17.24 -15.10
N ASP A 398 -50.02 17.36 -13.78
CA ASP A 398 -51.29 17.70 -13.11
C ASP A 398 -51.77 19.10 -13.51
N ASP A 399 -50.88 20.09 -13.58
CA ASP A 399 -51.19 21.44 -14.06
C ASP A 399 -51.62 21.43 -15.54
N ALA A 400 -50.96 20.66 -16.39
CA ALA A 400 -51.33 20.47 -17.80
C ALA A 400 -52.73 19.83 -17.94
N ASN A 401 -53.03 18.80 -17.13
CA ASN A 401 -54.34 18.17 -17.09
C ASN A 401 -55.43 19.14 -16.60
N LEU A 402 -55.17 19.87 -15.52
CA LEU A 402 -56.12 20.85 -14.99
C LEU A 402 -56.42 21.95 -16.01
N ALA A 403 -55.39 22.48 -16.67
CA ALA A 403 -55.56 23.47 -17.72
C ALA A 403 -56.33 22.88 -18.92
N ALA A 404 -56.08 21.62 -19.30
CA ALA A 404 -56.84 20.92 -20.32
C ALA A 404 -58.33 20.76 -19.95
N GLU A 405 -58.63 20.37 -18.72
CA GLU A 405 -60.00 20.27 -18.19
C GLU A 405 -60.71 21.64 -18.19
N GLN A 406 -60.01 22.70 -17.79
CA GLN A 406 -60.53 24.07 -17.86
C GLN A 406 -60.81 24.50 -19.30
N ALA A 407 -59.98 24.09 -20.28
CA ALA A 407 -60.23 24.32 -21.70
C ALA A 407 -61.53 23.67 -22.16
N LEU A 408 -61.74 22.40 -21.79
CA LEU A 408 -62.95 21.64 -22.11
C LEU A 408 -64.19 22.27 -21.47
N ALA A 409 -64.10 22.64 -20.19
CA ALA A 409 -65.21 23.29 -19.47
C ALA A 409 -65.56 24.65 -20.08
N ALA A 410 -64.56 25.46 -20.43
CA ALA A 410 -64.76 26.74 -21.11
C ALA A 410 -65.41 26.56 -22.49
N GLN A 411 -65.01 25.54 -23.25
CA GLN A 411 -65.64 25.22 -24.53
C GLN A 411 -67.10 24.77 -24.36
N GLN A 412 -67.39 23.91 -23.38
CA GLN A 412 -68.75 23.47 -23.08
C GLN A 412 -69.65 24.63 -22.63
N ALA A 413 -69.12 25.53 -21.79
CA ALA A 413 -69.82 26.73 -21.36
C ALA A 413 -70.12 27.66 -22.55
N ALA A 414 -69.12 27.95 -23.40
CA ALA A 414 -69.32 28.74 -24.61
C ALA A 414 -70.34 28.11 -25.58
N ALA A 415 -70.32 26.78 -25.74
CA ALA A 415 -71.31 26.07 -26.54
C ALA A 415 -72.72 26.14 -25.95
N SER A 416 -72.85 26.04 -24.62
CA SER A 416 -74.11 26.19 -23.88
C SER A 416 -74.66 27.62 -24.00
N ASP A 417 -73.82 28.64 -23.82
CA ASP A 417 -74.19 30.05 -23.96
C ASP A 417 -74.62 30.35 -25.39
N LEU A 418 -73.91 29.81 -26.39
CA LEU A 418 -74.31 29.93 -27.80
C LEU A 418 -75.68 29.27 -28.07
N GLN A 419 -75.98 28.12 -27.44
CA GLN A 419 -77.29 27.49 -27.55
C GLN A 419 -78.39 28.30 -26.86
N ALA A 420 -78.13 28.86 -25.68
CA ALA A 420 -79.06 29.72 -24.96
C ALA A 420 -79.37 31.00 -25.75
N VAL A 421 -78.35 31.66 -26.30
CA VAL A 421 -78.51 32.83 -27.18
C VAL A 421 -79.29 32.48 -28.46
N LYS A 422 -79.03 31.32 -29.06
CA LYS A 422 -79.82 30.85 -30.23
C LYS A 422 -81.30 30.61 -29.88
N ALA A 423 -81.59 30.11 -28.66
CA ALA A 423 -82.95 29.93 -28.18
C ALA A 423 -83.65 31.27 -27.91
N GLU A 424 -83.00 32.20 -27.20
CA GLU A 424 -83.54 33.55 -26.95
C GLU A 424 -83.69 34.39 -28.24
N ARG A 425 -82.81 34.19 -29.24
CA ARG A 425 -82.90 34.82 -30.58
C ARG A 425 -84.07 34.33 -31.42
N ALA A 426 -84.62 33.14 -31.15
CA ALA A 426 -85.85 32.72 -31.80
C ALA A 426 -87.03 33.64 -31.40
N ASP A 427 -86.90 34.38 -30.30
CA ASP A 427 -87.95 35.19 -29.69
C ASP A 427 -87.81 36.72 -29.95
N VAL A 428 -86.71 37.24 -30.52
CA VAL A 428 -86.46 38.70 -30.68
C VAL A 428 -86.01 39.13 -32.10
N GLU A 429 -86.59 40.21 -32.61
CA GLU A 429 -86.55 40.67 -34.02
C GLU A 429 -85.18 41.21 -34.53
N LYS A 430 -84.56 40.45 -35.43
CA LYS A 430 -83.64 40.72 -36.58
C LYS A 430 -82.56 41.84 -36.63
N ILE A 431 -82.46 42.84 -35.74
CA ILE A 431 -81.48 43.96 -35.90
C ILE A 431 -80.43 44.03 -34.77
N ALA A 432 -80.70 43.53 -33.56
CA ALA A 432 -79.66 43.28 -32.55
C ALA A 432 -78.74 42.09 -32.89
N THR A 433 -79.03 41.43 -34.02
CA THR A 433 -78.57 40.10 -34.41
C THR A 433 -77.13 40.05 -34.94
N ASP A 434 -76.58 41.17 -35.41
CA ASP A 434 -75.24 41.17 -36.01
C ASP A 434 -74.14 41.68 -35.04
N VAL A 435 -74.46 42.67 -34.22
CA VAL A 435 -73.49 43.29 -33.30
C VAL A 435 -73.21 42.40 -32.09
N ASP A 436 -74.25 41.85 -31.45
CA ASP A 436 -74.07 40.96 -30.29
C ASP A 436 -73.45 39.61 -30.67
N GLN A 437 -73.74 39.11 -31.88
CA GLN A 437 -73.07 37.91 -32.40
C GLN A 437 -71.58 38.19 -32.64
N SER A 438 -71.23 39.36 -33.19
CA SER A 438 -69.82 39.70 -33.40
C SER A 438 -69.05 39.89 -32.09
N ILE A 439 -69.69 40.42 -31.04
CA ILE A 439 -69.06 40.58 -29.71
C ILE A 439 -68.90 39.23 -29.02
N LEU A 440 -69.89 38.33 -29.11
CA LEU A 440 -69.81 36.99 -28.56
C LEU A 440 -68.80 36.12 -29.31
N ASP A 441 -68.79 36.14 -30.64
CA ASP A 441 -67.81 35.43 -31.46
C ASP A 441 -66.39 35.93 -31.14
N VAL A 442 -66.20 37.26 -30.99
CA VAL A 442 -64.91 37.86 -30.61
C VAL A 442 -64.49 37.54 -29.16
N ALA A 443 -65.42 37.49 -28.21
CA ALA A 443 -65.12 37.15 -26.81
C ALA A 443 -64.79 35.66 -26.64
N VAL A 444 -65.46 34.78 -27.39
CA VAL A 444 -65.16 33.34 -27.50
C VAL A 444 -63.84 33.12 -28.24
N ASP A 445 -63.51 33.93 -29.25
CA ASP A 445 -62.26 33.86 -30.02
C ASP A 445 -61.02 34.39 -29.27
N LEU A 446 -61.16 35.42 -28.41
CA LEU A 446 -59.99 36.17 -27.91
C LEU A 446 -59.38 35.68 -26.59
N LEU A 447 -60.16 35.12 -25.65
CA LEU A 447 -59.72 35.10 -24.24
C LEU A 447 -59.57 33.72 -23.60
N THR A 448 -60.26 32.68 -24.09
CA THR A 448 -60.30 31.37 -23.42
C THR A 448 -59.44 30.29 -24.07
N PRO A 449 -59.40 30.14 -25.41
CA PRO A 449 -58.61 29.07 -26.03
C PRO A 449 -57.10 29.33 -26.06
N GLN A 450 -56.65 30.54 -26.40
CA GLN A 450 -55.21 30.84 -26.56
C GLN A 450 -54.46 30.80 -25.22
N VAL A 451 -55.02 31.39 -24.17
CA VAL A 451 -54.40 31.41 -22.84
C VAL A 451 -54.29 30.00 -22.26
N VAL A 452 -55.28 29.15 -22.49
CA VAL A 452 -55.28 27.76 -22.00
C VAL A 452 -54.33 26.87 -22.81
N THR A 453 -54.29 27.01 -24.14
CA THR A 453 -53.31 26.29 -24.97
C THR A 453 -51.87 26.67 -24.60
N GLU A 454 -51.58 27.97 -24.46
CA GLU A 454 -50.25 28.44 -24.03
C GLU A 454 -49.88 27.95 -22.62
N ALA A 455 -50.86 27.86 -21.71
CA ALA A 455 -50.64 27.33 -20.36
C ALA A 455 -50.33 25.83 -20.38
N VAL A 456 -51.08 25.02 -21.14
CA VAL A 456 -50.84 23.58 -21.28
C VAL A 456 -49.51 23.32 -21.98
N GLU A 457 -49.22 24.02 -23.08
CA GLU A 457 -47.93 23.89 -23.79
C GLU A 457 -46.74 24.23 -22.88
N ARG A 458 -46.87 25.27 -22.06
CA ARG A 458 -45.86 25.63 -21.06
C ARG A 458 -45.68 24.55 -20.00
N ALA A 459 -46.78 24.04 -19.43
CA ALA A 459 -46.74 22.98 -18.43
C ALA A 459 -46.13 21.69 -18.99
N THR A 460 -46.44 21.34 -20.25
CA THR A 460 -45.81 20.22 -20.96
C THR A 460 -44.31 20.43 -21.13
N ALA A 461 -43.87 21.63 -21.53
CA ALA A 461 -42.45 21.94 -21.66
C ALA A 461 -41.69 21.89 -20.32
N GLU A 462 -42.34 22.31 -19.22
CA GLU A 462 -41.79 22.19 -17.86
C GLU A 462 -41.67 20.71 -17.45
N ALA A 463 -42.68 19.88 -17.72
CA ALA A 463 -42.65 18.43 -17.47
C ALA A 463 -41.51 17.73 -18.25
N GLU A 464 -41.33 18.06 -19.53
CA GLU A 464 -40.23 17.57 -20.35
C GLU A 464 -38.85 17.99 -19.80
N GLY A 465 -38.73 19.25 -19.36
CA GLY A 465 -37.51 19.76 -18.74
C GLY A 465 -37.17 19.01 -17.44
N HIS A 466 -38.17 18.72 -16.61
CA HIS A 466 -38.01 17.93 -15.39
C HIS A 466 -37.67 16.46 -15.68
N ALA A 467 -38.27 15.85 -16.70
CA ALA A 467 -37.93 14.50 -17.14
C ALA A 467 -36.47 14.41 -17.64
N ALA A 468 -36.01 15.41 -18.41
CA ALA A 468 -34.63 15.50 -18.85
C ALA A 468 -33.65 15.67 -17.67
N ALA A 469 -34.01 16.46 -16.66
CA ALA A 469 -33.22 16.61 -15.44
C ALA A 469 -33.13 15.29 -14.64
N ALA A 470 -34.24 14.56 -14.51
CA ALA A 470 -34.26 13.25 -13.86
C ALA A 470 -33.35 12.24 -14.59
N ALA A 471 -33.40 12.21 -15.92
CA ALA A 471 -32.52 11.38 -16.74
C ALA A 471 -31.03 11.72 -16.56
N GLN A 472 -30.69 13.02 -16.50
CA GLN A 472 -29.31 13.44 -16.25
C GLN A 472 -28.81 13.00 -14.86
N SER A 473 -29.64 13.14 -13.83
CA SER A 473 -29.31 12.68 -12.48
C SER A 473 -29.17 11.15 -12.41
N ALA A 474 -29.98 10.39 -13.13
CA ALA A 474 -29.84 8.93 -13.22
C ALA A 474 -28.50 8.51 -13.86
N VAL A 475 -28.05 9.23 -14.90
CA VAL A 475 -26.71 9.01 -15.50
C VAL A 475 -25.60 9.30 -14.50
N GLN A 476 -25.67 10.41 -13.76
CA GLN A 476 -24.68 10.75 -12.71
C GLN A 476 -24.61 9.70 -11.59
N ALA A 477 -25.76 9.15 -11.18
CA ALA A 477 -25.81 8.06 -10.21
C ALA A 477 -25.10 6.80 -10.75
N LYS A 478 -25.29 6.47 -12.04
CA LYS A 478 -24.64 5.33 -12.70
C LYS A 478 -23.12 5.50 -12.83
N ASP A 479 -22.65 6.70 -13.14
CA ASP A 479 -21.21 7.00 -13.19
C ASP A 479 -20.58 6.83 -11.80
N SER A 480 -21.26 7.33 -10.77
CA SER A 480 -20.86 7.17 -9.37
C SER A 480 -20.83 5.70 -8.93
N ALA A 481 -21.79 4.88 -9.39
CA ALA A 481 -21.79 3.43 -9.14
C ALA A 481 -20.60 2.72 -9.79
N THR A 482 -20.26 3.10 -11.02
CA THR A 482 -19.12 2.53 -11.75
C THR A 482 -17.81 2.86 -11.03
N GLU A 483 -17.65 4.09 -10.56
CA GLU A 483 -16.46 4.48 -9.81
C GLU A 483 -16.40 3.81 -8.44
N SER A 484 -17.51 3.73 -7.70
CA SER A 484 -17.56 3.02 -6.41
C SER A 484 -17.19 1.54 -6.54
N ALA A 485 -17.73 0.85 -7.56
CA ALA A 485 -17.37 -0.54 -7.84
C ALA A 485 -15.88 -0.70 -8.18
N ARG A 486 -15.28 0.26 -8.92
CA ARG A 486 -13.84 0.28 -9.19
C ARG A 486 -13.04 0.43 -7.89
N GLN A 487 -13.44 1.36 -7.01
CA GLN A 487 -12.76 1.59 -5.74
C GLN A 487 -12.87 0.38 -4.80
N ALA A 488 -14.02 -0.28 -4.74
CA ALA A 488 -14.18 -1.53 -4.00
C ALA A 488 -13.24 -2.63 -4.49
N ASN A 489 -13.08 -2.78 -5.82
CA ASN A 489 -12.11 -3.72 -6.39
C ASN A 489 -10.67 -3.36 -6.04
N TYR A 490 -10.30 -2.07 -6.05
CA TYR A 490 -8.98 -1.64 -5.59
C TYR A 490 -8.76 -1.96 -4.12
N ALA A 491 -9.75 -1.73 -3.25
CA ALA A 491 -9.66 -2.09 -1.83
C ALA A 491 -9.40 -3.58 -1.63
N ASN A 492 -10.09 -4.47 -2.35
CA ASN A 492 -9.85 -5.93 -2.29
C ASN A 492 -8.41 -6.28 -2.72
N VAL A 493 -7.93 -5.75 -3.84
CA VAL A 493 -6.57 -6.02 -4.33
C VAL A 493 -5.49 -5.51 -3.36
N ARG A 494 -5.80 -4.49 -2.55
CA ARG A 494 -4.92 -4.00 -1.48
C ARG A 494 -4.96 -4.91 -0.27
N ALA A 495 -6.15 -5.38 0.13
CA ALA A 495 -6.30 -6.36 1.19
C ALA A 495 -5.54 -7.66 0.89
N ASP A 496 -5.69 -8.23 -0.30
CA ASP A 496 -4.96 -9.45 -0.72
C ASP A 496 -3.44 -9.27 -0.69
N ARG A 497 -2.95 -8.06 -0.96
CA ARG A 497 -1.51 -7.76 -0.89
C ARG A 497 -1.03 -7.55 0.54
N ALA A 498 -1.83 -6.90 1.38
CA ALA A 498 -1.53 -6.77 2.80
C ALA A 498 -1.47 -8.16 3.46
N GLU A 499 -2.37 -9.07 3.10
CA GLU A 499 -2.35 -10.48 3.55
C GLU A 499 -1.06 -11.19 3.14
N LYS A 500 -0.68 -11.13 1.86
CA LYS A 500 0.60 -11.71 1.39
C LYS A 500 1.83 -11.11 2.08
N ALA A 501 1.79 -9.82 2.39
CA ALA A 501 2.86 -9.16 3.14
C ALA A 501 2.88 -9.64 4.60
N SER A 502 1.71 -9.85 5.22
CA SER A 502 1.59 -10.49 6.54
C SER A 502 2.16 -11.90 6.54
N ASP A 503 1.80 -12.75 5.57
CA ASP A 503 2.35 -14.10 5.43
C ASP A 503 3.88 -14.06 5.27
N SER A 504 4.39 -13.13 4.46
CA SER A 504 5.83 -12.95 4.30
C SER A 504 6.52 -12.48 5.57
N ALA A 505 5.85 -11.69 6.43
CA ALA A 505 6.37 -11.26 7.73
C ALA A 505 6.38 -12.43 8.72
N GLU A 506 5.34 -13.27 8.72
CA GLU A 506 5.29 -14.50 9.51
C GLU A 506 6.40 -15.49 9.13
N ASP A 507 6.58 -15.75 7.83
CA ASP A 507 7.67 -16.58 7.32
C ASP A 507 9.06 -16.04 7.73
N ALA A 508 9.21 -14.71 7.75
CA ALA A 508 10.45 -14.06 8.16
C ALA A 508 10.69 -14.18 9.67
N ALA A 509 9.65 -13.98 10.49
CA ALA A 509 9.71 -14.18 11.94
C ALA A 509 10.02 -15.64 12.30
N ALA A 510 9.41 -16.61 11.61
CA ALA A 510 9.70 -18.03 11.81
C ALA A 510 11.16 -18.38 11.44
N ARG A 511 11.72 -17.75 10.41
CA ARG A 511 13.16 -17.89 10.10
C ARG A 511 14.04 -17.29 11.19
N ALA A 512 13.72 -16.09 11.68
CA ALA A 512 14.44 -15.47 12.79
C ALA A 512 14.43 -16.36 14.04
N GLU A 513 13.28 -16.96 14.37
CA GLU A 513 13.13 -17.93 15.46
C GLU A 513 14.00 -19.18 15.23
N GLY A 514 14.02 -19.72 14.02
CA GLY A 514 14.88 -20.84 13.66
C GLY A 514 16.38 -20.55 13.78
N PHE A 515 16.81 -19.32 13.49
CA PHE A 515 18.20 -18.89 13.69
C PHE A 515 18.53 -18.64 15.16
N ALA A 516 17.62 -18.02 15.91
CA ALA A 516 17.75 -17.81 17.35
C ALA A 516 17.88 -19.16 18.09
N GLY A 517 17.07 -20.16 17.75
CA GLY A 517 17.18 -21.50 18.33
C GLY A 517 18.51 -22.19 18.04
N LYS A 518 19.03 -22.09 16.80
CA LYS A 518 20.37 -22.62 16.46
C LYS A 518 21.49 -21.92 17.24
N LEU A 519 21.31 -20.63 17.49
CA LEU A 519 22.26 -19.85 18.27
C LEU A 519 22.24 -20.30 19.74
N GLU A 520 21.06 -20.48 20.33
CA GLU A 520 20.90 -20.99 21.69
C GLU A 520 21.51 -22.39 21.86
N ASP A 521 21.27 -23.30 20.91
CA ASP A 521 21.88 -24.63 20.86
C ASP A 521 23.41 -24.53 20.79
N SER A 522 23.93 -23.68 19.89
CA SER A 522 25.37 -23.48 19.73
C SER A 522 26.01 -22.88 20.99
N TYR A 523 25.37 -21.89 21.60
CA TYR A 523 25.80 -21.27 22.85
C TYR A 523 25.85 -22.30 23.99
N THR A 524 24.81 -23.12 24.14
CA THR A 524 24.76 -24.17 25.16
C THR A 524 25.89 -25.19 25.00
N VAL A 525 26.15 -25.62 23.77
CA VAL A 525 27.27 -26.53 23.46
C VAL A 525 28.61 -25.87 23.80
N GLN A 526 28.81 -24.60 23.44
CA GLN A 526 30.05 -23.89 23.73
C GLN A 526 30.29 -23.71 25.23
N MET A 527 29.27 -23.36 25.99
CA MET A 527 29.34 -23.25 27.45
C MET A 527 29.70 -24.58 28.11
N ALA A 528 29.12 -25.68 27.63
CA ALA A 528 29.46 -27.03 28.11
C ALA A 528 30.92 -27.42 27.78
N VAL A 529 31.39 -27.14 26.56
CA VAL A 529 32.79 -27.38 26.15
C VAL A 529 33.76 -26.57 27.00
N ALA A 530 33.45 -25.29 27.24
CA ALA A 530 34.26 -24.43 28.09
C ALA A 530 34.28 -24.93 29.54
N GLY A 531 33.16 -25.44 30.07
CA GLY A 531 33.11 -26.11 31.38
C GLY A 531 34.01 -27.35 31.46
N LEU A 532 33.97 -28.19 30.43
CA LEU A 532 34.80 -29.40 30.35
C LEU A 532 36.29 -29.07 30.28
N ALA A 533 36.67 -28.03 29.53
CA ALA A 533 38.06 -27.58 29.42
C ALA A 533 38.66 -27.16 30.76
N GLU A 534 37.88 -26.46 31.59
CA GLU A 534 38.30 -26.06 32.95
C GLU A 534 38.53 -27.27 33.86
N GLN A 535 37.66 -28.28 33.78
CA GLN A 535 37.83 -29.53 34.51
C GLN A 535 39.09 -30.26 34.08
N PHE A 536 39.35 -30.39 32.77
CA PHE A 536 40.58 -30.98 32.25
C PHE A 536 41.83 -30.23 32.71
N TYR A 537 41.78 -28.90 32.75
CA TYR A 537 42.90 -28.08 33.22
C TYR A 537 43.20 -28.34 34.70
N THR A 538 42.15 -28.34 35.52
CA THR A 538 42.25 -28.64 36.96
C THR A 538 42.82 -30.03 37.21
N LEU A 539 42.42 -31.01 36.39
CA LEU A 539 42.89 -32.39 36.48
C LEU A 539 44.36 -32.50 36.05
N SER A 540 44.73 -31.83 34.96
CA SER A 540 46.12 -31.78 34.46
C SER A 540 47.05 -31.13 35.49
N ASP A 541 46.65 -30.01 36.10
CA ASP A 541 47.41 -29.34 37.16
C ASP A 541 47.62 -30.25 38.38
N ARG A 542 46.57 -30.97 38.81
CA ARG A 542 46.69 -31.96 39.90
C ARG A 542 47.67 -33.07 39.57
N VAL A 543 47.63 -33.60 38.35
CA VAL A 543 48.57 -34.65 37.88
C VAL A 543 50.00 -34.10 37.83
N THR A 544 50.21 -32.89 37.30
CA THR A 544 51.56 -32.28 37.26
C THR A 544 52.10 -32.03 38.67
N LYS A 545 51.26 -31.59 39.62
CA LYS A 545 51.62 -31.43 41.04
C LYS A 545 51.90 -32.78 41.75
N LEU A 546 51.33 -33.88 41.28
CA LEU A 546 51.57 -35.24 41.78
C LEU A 546 52.88 -35.83 41.25
N GLU A 547 53.13 -35.65 39.96
CA GLU A 547 54.39 -36.03 39.29
C GLU A 547 55.57 -35.25 39.90
N LEU A 548 55.44 -33.93 40.05
CA LEU A 548 56.47 -33.11 40.70
C LEU A 548 56.78 -33.57 42.12
N ARG A 549 55.77 -34.04 42.87
CA ARG A 549 55.94 -34.59 44.22
C ARG A 549 56.73 -35.90 44.22
N HIS A 550 56.43 -36.81 43.29
CA HIS A 550 57.17 -38.06 43.11
C HIS A 550 58.65 -37.85 42.76
N VAL A 551 59.01 -36.73 42.13
CA VAL A 551 60.41 -36.40 41.79
C VAL A 551 61.14 -35.64 42.93
N THR A 552 60.43 -35.22 43.99
CA THR A 552 61.02 -34.45 45.11
C THR A 552 61.31 -35.25 46.38
N GLU A 553 60.75 -36.45 46.54
CA GLU A 553 60.98 -37.30 47.72
C GLU A 553 62.02 -38.40 47.40
N ASP A 554 62.99 -38.60 48.31
CA ASP A 554 64.00 -39.66 48.25
C ASP A 554 63.32 -41.05 48.10
N PRO A 555 63.90 -42.01 47.36
CA PRO A 555 63.27 -43.31 47.08
C PRO A 555 63.06 -44.23 48.30
N ASP A 556 63.47 -43.81 49.51
CA ASP A 556 63.45 -44.64 50.73
C ASP A 556 62.32 -44.32 51.72
N TRP A 557 61.34 -43.47 51.37
CA TRP A 557 60.15 -43.25 52.21
C TRP A 557 58.84 -43.58 51.48
N ILE A 558 58.43 -44.86 51.56
CA ILE A 558 57.06 -45.27 51.22
C ILE A 558 56.15 -44.89 52.40
N GLU A 559 55.47 -43.74 52.33
CA GLU A 559 54.19 -43.62 53.04
C GLU A 559 53.14 -44.49 52.32
N PRO A 560 52.25 -45.18 53.07
CA PRO A 560 51.24 -46.02 52.45
C PRO A 560 50.27 -45.12 51.67
N GLU A 561 50.15 -45.37 50.36
CA GLU A 561 49.19 -44.71 49.48
C GLU A 561 47.80 -44.64 50.14
N PRO A 562 47.08 -43.51 50.07
CA PRO A 562 45.65 -43.51 50.31
C PRO A 562 44.99 -44.28 49.15
N GLN A 563 44.76 -45.58 49.37
CA GLN A 563 44.06 -46.43 48.41
C GLN A 563 42.66 -45.88 48.18
N LEU A 564 42.38 -45.42 46.96
CA LEU A 564 41.01 -45.27 46.49
C LEU A 564 40.36 -46.66 46.53
N PRO A 565 39.14 -46.78 47.09
CA PRO A 565 38.48 -48.07 47.21
C PRO A 565 38.32 -48.70 45.82
N PRO A 566 38.48 -50.03 45.68
CA PRO A 566 38.46 -50.73 44.39
C PRO A 566 37.13 -50.60 43.64
N GLU A 567 36.10 -50.08 44.31
CA GLU A 567 34.74 -49.87 43.81
C GLU A 567 34.59 -48.53 43.05
N GLY A 568 35.63 -47.69 43.07
CA GLY A 568 35.64 -46.36 42.48
C GLY A 568 34.90 -45.31 43.32
N VAL A 569 35.08 -44.03 42.98
CA VAL A 569 34.44 -42.89 43.67
C VAL A 569 33.38 -42.29 42.74
N GLU A 570 32.14 -42.22 43.21
CA GLU A 570 31.03 -41.63 42.46
C GLU A 570 31.13 -40.10 42.51
N ILE A 571 31.30 -39.47 41.33
CA ILE A 571 31.51 -38.01 41.19
C ILE A 571 30.26 -37.28 40.67
N ALA A 572 29.28 -38.03 40.18
CA ALA A 572 27.93 -37.60 39.82
C ALA A 572 27.01 -38.83 39.77
N PRO A 573 25.67 -38.70 39.83
CA PRO A 573 24.76 -39.84 39.77
C PRO A 573 25.02 -40.71 38.53
N GLY A 574 25.53 -41.92 38.73
CA GLY A 574 25.85 -42.87 37.66
C GLY A 574 27.23 -42.69 37.00
N VAL A 575 28.10 -41.80 37.50
CA VAL A 575 29.48 -41.62 37.02
C VAL A 575 30.47 -41.95 38.13
N THR A 576 31.13 -43.11 38.00
CA THR A 576 32.10 -43.63 38.97
C THR A 576 33.50 -43.61 38.38
N VAL A 577 34.45 -42.97 39.08
CA VAL A 577 35.86 -42.95 38.70
C VAL A 577 36.59 -44.09 39.42
N ALA A 578 37.09 -45.06 38.66
CA ALA A 578 37.90 -46.16 39.17
C ALA A 578 39.39 -45.94 38.85
N PRO A 579 40.31 -46.42 39.71
CA PRO A 579 41.75 -46.32 39.46
C PRO A 579 42.16 -47.17 38.25
N VAL A 580 42.98 -46.60 37.36
CA VAL A 580 43.57 -47.30 36.20
C VAL A 580 45.00 -47.70 36.55
N THR A 581 45.27 -49.01 36.59
CA THR A 581 46.62 -49.54 36.83
C THR A 581 47.31 -49.81 35.49
N LEU A 582 48.36 -49.06 35.18
CA LEU A 582 49.23 -49.32 34.03
C LEU A 582 50.26 -50.39 34.42
N VAL A 583 50.42 -51.41 33.57
CA VAL A 583 51.30 -52.55 33.82
C VAL A 583 52.31 -52.62 32.68
N GLU A 584 53.60 -52.83 33.00
CA GLU A 584 54.66 -52.90 32.00
C GLU A 584 54.40 -54.00 30.94
N PRO A 585 54.84 -53.80 29.68
CA PRO A 585 54.67 -54.79 28.63
C PRO A 585 55.26 -56.16 29.01
N GLY A 586 54.40 -57.18 29.13
CA GLY A 586 54.79 -58.54 29.49
C GLY A 586 54.64 -58.90 30.97
N ALA A 587 54.30 -57.94 31.84
CA ALA A 587 53.95 -58.22 33.23
C ALA A 587 52.48 -58.63 33.37
N THR A 588 52.21 -59.55 34.30
CA THR A 588 50.85 -60.04 34.58
C THR A 588 50.02 -58.96 35.28
N PRO A 589 48.87 -58.54 34.73
CA PRO A 589 48.04 -57.54 35.38
C PRO A 589 47.44 -58.07 36.69
N PRO A 590 47.22 -57.21 37.70
CA PRO A 590 46.65 -57.62 38.97
C PRO A 590 45.20 -58.11 38.78
N SER A 591 44.79 -59.10 39.59
CA SER A 591 43.53 -59.84 39.43
C SER A 591 42.26 -59.02 39.65
N ASN A 592 42.38 -57.77 40.12
CA ASN A 592 41.30 -56.85 40.44
C ASN A 592 41.20 -55.63 39.49
N ALA A 593 41.84 -55.65 38.32
CA ALA A 593 41.75 -54.57 37.34
C ALA A 593 40.35 -54.47 36.71
N ALA A 594 39.77 -53.27 36.69
CA ALA A 594 38.43 -53.01 36.13
C ALA A 594 38.37 -53.11 34.59
N LEU A 595 39.48 -52.89 33.90
CA LEU A 595 39.58 -52.97 32.44
C LEU A 595 41.02 -53.33 32.05
N VAL A 596 41.20 -54.32 31.17
CA VAL A 596 42.51 -54.72 30.64
C VAL A 596 42.54 -54.39 29.15
N ALA A 597 43.27 -53.34 28.77
CA ALA A 597 43.53 -52.98 27.38
C ALA A 597 45.02 -53.15 27.07
N LYS A 598 45.33 -53.98 26.06
CA LYS A 598 46.69 -54.11 25.52
C LYS A 598 46.89 -53.03 24.45
N PHE A 599 47.91 -52.20 24.62
CA PHE A 599 48.39 -51.31 23.58
C PHE A 599 49.55 -52.02 22.86
N GLU A 600 49.33 -52.40 21.60
CA GLU A 600 50.42 -52.78 20.69
C GLU A 600 50.94 -51.50 20.01
N GLU A 601 52.27 -51.35 19.94
CA GLU A 601 52.92 -50.19 19.32
C GLU A 601 52.40 -49.95 17.91
N TYR A 602 51.82 -48.76 17.69
CA TYR A 602 51.58 -48.24 16.35
C TYR A 602 52.91 -47.70 15.83
N THR A 603 53.56 -48.45 14.95
CA THR A 603 54.66 -47.92 14.13
C THR A 603 54.04 -47.13 12.96
N PRO A 604 54.59 -45.95 12.63
CA PRO A 604 53.91 -44.91 11.85
C PRO A 604 53.49 -45.28 10.43
#